data_AF-A0AAD5KG77-F1
#
_entry.id   AF-A0AAD5KG77-F1
#
_cell.length_a   1.000
_cell.length_b   1.000
_cell.length_c   1.000
_cell.angle_alpha   90.00
_cell.angle_beta   90.00
_cell.angle_gamma   90.00
#
_symmetry.space_group_name_H-M   'P 1'
#
loop_
_entity.id
_entity.type
_entity.pdbx_description
1 polymer ?
#
loop_
_entity_poly.entity_id
_entity_poly.type
_entity_poly.pdbx_seq_one_letter_code
_entity_poly.pdbx_strand_id
1 'polypeptide(L)'
;MPDPMAAGGRGGGGGRPMTQLLSSKQGAYAWNEALKSEFQAHEVFNFNEKEAEILRGIGFGAVMSHRMDGMSRGSGVVVTTAANREHNTILKPTAAHVLSFSKGSSTQNYPSSLMGGIALLRQTYLDGQWYAASGAKEERNFSLEAWNNLQSVPQIFEVGDKLEALRAAKIAAEFGKKYIIKGRGDEYQRIDAMKGLNTSFILPLNFPEAYET
;
A
#
# COMPACT_ATOMS: atom_id res chain seq x y z
N MET A 1 -27.21 7.68 15.33
CA MET A 1 -27.86 6.51 14.70
C MET A 1 -27.74 5.35 15.68
N PRO A 2 -28.77 4.52 15.89
CA PRO A 2 -28.80 3.57 17.00
C PRO A 2 -27.95 2.31 16.71
N ASP A 3 -27.15 1.90 17.69
CA ASP A 3 -26.35 0.67 17.69
C ASP A 3 -27.22 -0.59 17.69
N PRO A 4 -26.95 -1.59 16.82
CA PRO A 4 -27.50 -2.92 17.00
C PRO A 4 -26.54 -3.81 17.81
N MET A 5 -27.13 -4.34 18.87
CA MET A 5 -26.61 -5.22 19.92
C MET A 5 -25.60 -6.30 19.50
N ALA A 6 -24.58 -6.46 20.35
CA ALA A 6 -23.80 -7.68 20.46
C ALA A 6 -24.69 -8.85 20.92
N ALA A 7 -24.77 -9.91 20.10
CA ALA A 7 -25.35 -11.18 20.48
C ALA A 7 -24.28 -12.28 20.35
N GLY A 8 -23.91 -12.88 21.49
CA GLY A 8 -23.05 -14.05 21.55
C GLY A 8 -23.82 -15.36 21.32
N GLY A 9 -23.12 -16.39 20.85
CA GLY A 9 -23.60 -17.77 20.80
C GLY A 9 -22.66 -18.70 20.03
N ARG A 10 -21.99 -19.61 20.75
CA ARG A 10 -21.09 -20.67 20.22
C ARG A 10 -21.86 -21.77 19.48
N GLY A 11 -21.29 -22.29 18.39
CA GLY A 11 -21.68 -23.58 17.78
C GLY A 11 -20.79 -23.95 16.60
N GLY A 12 -20.03 -25.04 16.72
CA GLY A 12 -19.04 -25.48 15.73
C GLY A 12 -19.64 -26.12 14.47
N GLY A 13 -18.97 -25.87 13.34
CA GLY A 13 -19.21 -26.50 12.05
C GLY A 13 -18.21 -25.96 11.03
N GLY A 14 -17.53 -26.84 10.29
CA GLY A 14 -16.50 -26.49 9.29
C GLY A 14 -17.06 -25.74 8.08
N GLY A 15 -17.45 -24.49 8.29
CA GLY A 15 -17.98 -23.59 7.28
C GLY A 15 -16.88 -22.74 6.64
N ARG A 16 -17.02 -22.48 5.34
CA ARG A 16 -16.26 -21.44 4.62
C ARG A 16 -16.20 -20.18 5.49
N PRO A 17 -15.04 -19.51 5.61
CA PRO A 17 -14.93 -18.34 6.47
C PRO A 17 -16.01 -17.33 6.11
N MET A 18 -16.90 -17.05 7.08
CA MET A 18 -17.96 -16.06 6.96
C MET A 18 -17.32 -14.75 6.51
N THR A 19 -17.72 -14.25 5.35
CA THR A 19 -17.12 -13.06 4.78
C THR A 19 -17.50 -11.87 5.64
N GLN A 20 -16.49 -11.11 6.07
CA GLN A 20 -16.70 -10.03 7.01
C GLN A 20 -17.24 -8.79 6.27
N LEU A 21 -18.35 -8.23 6.76
CA LEU A 21 -18.98 -7.03 6.16
C LEU A 21 -18.56 -5.73 6.84
N LEU A 22 -18.25 -5.77 8.14
CA LEU A 22 -17.88 -4.61 8.95
C LEU A 22 -16.45 -4.77 9.47
N SER A 23 -15.74 -3.66 9.68
CA SER A 23 -14.42 -3.67 10.30
C SER A 23 -14.46 -4.31 11.68
N SER A 24 -13.52 -5.22 11.94
CA SER A 24 -13.21 -5.77 13.25
C SER A 24 -12.12 -4.95 13.95
N LYS A 25 -11.51 -4.00 13.23
CA LYS A 25 -10.47 -3.14 13.76
C LYS A 25 -11.05 -2.19 14.81
N GLN A 26 -10.60 -2.35 16.04
CA GLN A 26 -11.04 -1.52 17.15
C GLN A 26 -10.43 -0.11 17.06
N GLY A 27 -11.28 0.92 17.20
CA GLY A 27 -10.87 2.33 17.20
C GLY A 27 -11.40 3.12 16.00
N ALA A 28 -11.08 4.40 15.95
CA ALA A 28 -11.58 5.34 14.93
C ALA A 28 -10.74 5.26 13.63
N TYR A 29 -10.80 4.10 12.99
CA TYR A 29 -10.07 3.78 11.76
C TYR A 29 -11.02 3.68 10.55
N ALA A 30 -10.46 3.52 9.36
CA ALA A 30 -11.26 3.29 8.17
C ALA A 30 -12.17 2.06 8.33
N TRP A 31 -13.38 2.15 7.78
CA TRP A 31 -14.37 1.07 7.80
C TRP A 31 -13.90 -0.17 7.01
N ASN A 32 -12.96 0.01 6.07
CA ASN A 32 -12.39 -1.06 5.28
C ASN A 32 -10.96 -1.41 5.74
N GLU A 33 -10.77 -2.65 6.18
CA GLU A 33 -9.47 -3.14 6.67
C GLU A 33 -8.39 -3.28 5.58
N ALA A 34 -8.75 -3.20 4.30
CA ALA A 34 -7.77 -3.12 3.21
C ALA A 34 -7.04 -1.76 3.18
N LEU A 35 -7.58 -0.74 3.87
CA LEU A 35 -6.99 0.60 3.96
C LEU A 35 -6.19 0.73 5.27
N LYS A 36 -4.90 0.40 5.21
CA LYS A 36 -3.96 0.47 6.34
C LYS A 36 -3.06 1.69 6.23
N SER A 37 -3.65 2.84 5.92
CA SER A 37 -2.95 4.10 5.68
C SER A 37 -2.18 4.61 6.90
N GLU A 38 -2.64 4.25 8.08
CA GLU A 38 -2.02 4.57 9.37
C GLU A 38 -0.73 3.78 9.64
N PHE A 39 -0.45 2.71 8.89
CA PHE A 39 0.74 1.92 9.14
C PHE A 39 2.00 2.71 8.80
N GLN A 40 2.91 2.84 9.77
CA GLN A 40 4.20 3.49 9.56
C GLN A 40 5.33 2.47 9.63
N ALA A 41 6.02 2.24 8.51
CA ALA A 41 7.03 1.17 8.45
C ALA A 41 8.20 1.39 9.42
N HIS A 42 8.54 2.64 9.75
CA HIS A 42 9.65 2.93 10.66
C HIS A 42 9.37 2.55 12.12
N GLU A 43 8.11 2.49 12.55
CA GLU A 43 7.75 2.12 13.93
C GLU A 43 7.93 0.62 14.18
N VAL A 44 7.80 -0.20 13.13
CA VAL A 44 7.85 -1.67 13.19
C VAL A 44 9.16 -2.20 12.57
N PHE A 45 10.02 -1.30 12.09
CA PHE A 45 11.25 -1.70 11.42
C PHE A 45 12.16 -2.45 12.39
N ASN A 46 12.48 -3.69 12.02
CA ASN A 46 13.44 -4.53 12.72
C ASN A 46 14.56 -4.92 11.75
N PHE A 47 15.80 -4.62 12.13
CA PHE A 47 16.94 -4.85 11.26
C PHE A 47 17.27 -6.35 11.19
N ASN A 48 17.26 -6.91 9.98
CA ASN A 48 17.64 -8.30 9.74
C ASN A 48 19.02 -8.35 9.06
N GLU A 49 20.05 -8.69 9.83
CA GLU A 49 21.43 -8.71 9.36
C GLU A 49 21.66 -9.71 8.22
N LYS A 50 20.96 -10.85 8.20
CA LYS A 50 21.12 -11.86 7.14
C LYS A 50 20.63 -11.35 5.79
N GLU A 51 19.45 -10.71 5.78
CA GLU A 51 18.90 -10.10 4.56
C GLU A 51 19.73 -8.89 4.12
N ALA A 52 20.20 -8.08 5.07
CA ALA A 52 21.08 -6.95 4.79
C ALA A 52 22.42 -7.40 4.19
N GLU A 53 23.01 -8.49 4.70
CA GLU A 53 24.27 -9.06 4.17
C GLU A 53 24.13 -9.51 2.72
N ILE A 54 23.03 -10.20 2.37
CA ILE A 54 22.74 -10.60 0.98
C ILE A 54 22.65 -9.35 0.09
N LEU A 55 21.91 -8.33 0.53
CA LEU A 55 21.74 -7.06 -0.21
C LEU A 55 23.07 -6.30 -0.36
N ARG A 56 23.93 -6.31 0.67
CA ARG A 56 25.30 -5.74 0.58
C ARG A 56 26.18 -6.54 -0.36
N GLY A 57 26.08 -7.87 -0.35
CA GLY A 57 26.84 -8.76 -1.23
C GLY A 57 26.58 -8.51 -2.71
N ILE A 58 25.36 -8.09 -3.06
CA ILE A 58 24.99 -7.67 -4.43
C ILE A 58 25.19 -6.15 -4.67
N GLY A 59 25.79 -5.43 -3.73
CA GLY A 59 26.18 -4.02 -3.88
C GLY A 59 25.13 -2.97 -3.49
N PHE A 60 23.99 -3.35 -2.89
CA PHE A 60 23.01 -2.37 -2.42
C PHE A 60 23.40 -1.80 -1.05
N GLY A 61 23.65 -0.48 -1.01
CA GLY A 61 23.96 0.27 0.23
C GLY A 61 22.73 0.87 0.93
N ALA A 62 21.61 1.02 0.22
CA ALA A 62 20.36 1.53 0.78
C ALA A 62 19.16 0.89 0.09
N VAL A 63 18.10 0.63 0.85
CA VAL A 63 16.87 0.01 0.36
C VAL A 63 15.65 0.70 0.94
N MET A 64 14.56 0.70 0.18
CA MET A 64 13.25 1.09 0.70
C MET A 64 12.50 -0.18 1.12
N SER A 65 12.10 -0.25 2.39
CA SER A 65 11.27 -1.32 2.92
C SER A 65 9.87 -0.83 3.21
N HIS A 66 8.88 -1.69 2.98
CA HIS A 66 7.48 -1.43 3.27
C HIS A 66 6.74 -2.73 3.52
N ARG A 67 5.55 -2.63 4.13
CA ARG A 67 4.70 -3.79 4.39
C ARG A 67 3.88 -4.14 3.14
N MET A 68 3.91 -5.40 2.72
CA MET A 68 3.19 -5.91 1.54
C MET A 68 1.74 -6.32 1.85
N ASP A 69 0.98 -5.50 2.59
CA ASP A 69 -0.33 -5.89 3.13
C ASP A 69 -1.36 -4.77 3.06
N GLY A 70 -2.39 -4.97 2.23
CA GLY A 70 -3.47 -4.01 2.01
C GLY A 70 -3.36 -3.26 0.70
N MET A 71 -4.44 -2.53 0.39
CA MET A 71 -4.53 -1.65 -0.77
C MET A 71 -3.85 -0.31 -0.51
N SER A 72 -4.06 0.26 0.68
CA SER A 72 -3.21 1.32 1.22
C SER A 72 -2.33 0.69 2.27
N ARG A 73 -1.02 0.64 2.03
CA ARG A 73 -0.06 -0.06 2.91
C ARG A 73 0.66 0.86 3.88
N GLY A 74 0.26 2.14 3.89
CA GLY A 74 0.89 3.17 4.72
C GLY A 74 2.24 3.63 4.19
N SER A 75 3.12 4.06 5.09
CA SER A 75 4.43 4.60 4.71
C SER A 75 5.49 3.51 4.50
N GLY A 76 6.36 3.72 3.52
CA GLY A 76 7.63 3.03 3.38
C GLY A 76 8.77 3.78 4.08
N VAL A 77 9.78 3.04 4.52
CA VAL A 77 10.98 3.55 5.19
C VAL A 77 12.21 3.30 4.31
N VAL A 78 13.11 4.27 4.20
CA VAL A 78 14.42 4.06 3.54
C VAL A 78 15.47 3.83 4.60
N VAL A 79 16.19 2.73 4.44
CA VAL A 79 17.20 2.26 5.39
C VAL A 79 18.51 2.00 4.68
N THR A 80 19.63 2.22 5.36
CA THR A 80 20.93 1.72 4.93
C THR A 80 21.03 0.24 5.24
N THR A 81 21.79 -0.49 4.42
CA THR A 81 22.11 -1.89 4.68
C THR A 81 23.29 -2.04 5.64
N ALA A 82 23.92 -0.94 6.10
CA ALA A 82 25.06 -1.01 7.02
C ALA A 82 24.68 -1.64 8.37
N ALA A 83 25.55 -2.52 8.87
CA ALA A 83 25.42 -3.14 10.19
C ALA A 83 25.70 -2.12 11.31
N ASN A 84 24.71 -1.29 11.61
CA ASN A 84 24.74 -0.26 12.65
C ASN A 84 23.49 -0.38 13.55
N ARG A 85 23.51 0.33 14.69
CA ARG A 85 22.30 0.51 15.50
C ARG A 85 21.18 1.12 14.66
N GLU A 86 19.95 0.69 14.92
CA GLU A 86 18.73 1.01 14.16
C GLU A 86 18.52 2.52 13.97
N HIS A 87 18.92 3.30 14.97
CA HIS A 87 18.88 4.76 14.96
C HIS A 87 19.72 5.39 13.85
N ASN A 88 20.81 4.73 13.44
CA ASN A 88 21.69 5.16 12.35
C ASN A 88 21.37 4.45 11.03
N THR A 89 20.49 3.45 11.08
CA THR A 89 20.11 2.63 9.92
C THR A 89 18.97 3.26 9.14
N ILE A 90 18.07 4.00 9.80
CA ILE A 90 16.96 4.70 9.14
C ILE A 90 17.45 6.02 8.55
N LEU A 91 17.39 6.15 7.21
CA LEU A 91 17.75 7.38 6.50
C LEU A 91 16.53 8.31 6.34
N LYS A 92 15.36 7.73 6.02
CA LYS A 92 14.11 8.47 5.88
C LYS A 92 12.93 7.67 6.42
N PRO A 93 12.28 8.10 7.52
CA PRO A 93 11.22 7.33 8.19
C PRO A 93 9.93 7.22 7.36
N THR A 94 9.62 8.25 6.56
CA THR A 94 8.46 8.29 5.66
C THR A 94 8.95 8.67 4.27
N ALA A 95 9.27 7.67 3.46
CA ALA A 95 9.86 7.86 2.14
C ALA A 95 8.82 8.01 1.04
N ALA A 96 7.80 7.15 1.07
CA ALA A 96 6.73 7.08 0.09
C ALA A 96 5.47 6.46 0.71
N HIS A 97 4.32 6.72 0.12
CA HIS A 97 3.08 6.02 0.41
C HIS A 97 2.93 4.87 -0.58
N VAL A 98 2.80 3.63 -0.08
CA VAL A 98 2.70 2.46 -0.95
C VAL A 98 1.25 2.02 -1.10
N LEU A 99 0.81 1.90 -2.35
CA LEU A 99 -0.53 1.52 -2.77
C LEU A 99 -0.49 0.22 -3.59
N SER A 100 -1.57 -0.54 -3.57
CA SER A 100 -1.77 -1.70 -4.45
C SER A 100 -3.26 -1.97 -4.69
N PHE A 101 -3.59 -2.76 -5.71
CA PHE A 101 -4.97 -3.25 -5.90
C PHE A 101 -5.32 -4.48 -5.05
N SER A 102 -4.36 -5.06 -4.34
CA SER A 102 -4.57 -6.25 -3.51
C SER A 102 -5.09 -5.87 -2.12
N LYS A 103 -6.12 -6.58 -1.66
CA LYS A 103 -6.66 -6.40 -0.30
C LYS A 103 -5.75 -6.93 0.82
N GLY A 104 -4.65 -7.61 0.47
CA GLY A 104 -3.74 -8.23 1.43
C GLY A 104 -4.45 -9.25 2.30
N SER A 105 -4.21 -9.16 3.62
CA SER A 105 -4.78 -10.05 4.64
C SER A 105 -6.25 -9.76 5.01
N SER A 106 -6.88 -8.73 4.43
CA SER A 106 -8.26 -8.39 4.79
C SER A 106 -9.25 -9.51 4.45
N THR A 107 -9.97 -9.97 5.48
CA THR A 107 -11.05 -10.97 5.40
C THR A 107 -12.38 -10.37 4.96
N GLN A 108 -12.44 -9.05 4.75
CA GLN A 108 -13.65 -8.40 4.30
C GLN A 108 -14.05 -8.81 2.87
N ASN A 109 -15.36 -8.80 2.61
CA ASN A 109 -15.89 -9.14 1.29
C ASN A 109 -15.53 -8.07 0.25
N TYR A 110 -15.55 -6.81 0.68
CA TYR A 110 -15.22 -5.69 -0.19
C TYR A 110 -13.77 -5.25 0.03
N PRO A 111 -12.94 -5.13 -1.02
CA PRO A 111 -13.25 -5.40 -2.42
C PRO A 111 -13.00 -6.86 -2.82
N SER A 112 -13.93 -7.45 -3.58
CA SER A 112 -13.83 -8.83 -4.11
C SER A 112 -13.27 -8.89 -5.54
N SER A 113 -13.06 -7.74 -6.18
CA SER A 113 -12.59 -7.63 -7.57
C SER A 113 -11.73 -6.39 -7.78
N LEU A 114 -10.97 -6.36 -8.88
CA LEU A 114 -10.18 -5.20 -9.28
C LEU A 114 -11.05 -3.93 -9.43
N MET A 115 -12.26 -4.07 -10.00
CA MET A 115 -13.21 -2.95 -10.10
C MET A 115 -13.61 -2.43 -8.71
N GLY A 116 -13.89 -3.33 -7.77
CA GLY A 116 -14.17 -2.98 -6.38
C GLY A 116 -12.99 -2.26 -5.72
N GLY A 117 -11.76 -2.71 -5.97
CA GLY A 117 -10.55 -2.05 -5.46
C GLY A 117 -10.39 -0.62 -6.00
N ILE A 118 -10.63 -0.42 -7.30
CA ILE A 118 -10.60 0.92 -7.92
C ILE A 118 -11.68 1.82 -7.30
N ALA A 119 -12.90 1.30 -7.12
CA ALA A 119 -13.98 2.05 -6.50
C ALA A 119 -13.65 2.43 -5.05
N LEU A 120 -13.09 1.51 -4.26
CA LEU A 120 -12.65 1.76 -2.89
C LEU A 120 -11.55 2.84 -2.84
N LEU A 121 -10.56 2.78 -3.73
CA LEU A 121 -9.51 3.80 -3.81
C LEU A 121 -10.07 5.17 -4.16
N ARG A 122 -10.96 5.27 -5.16
CA ARG A 122 -11.64 6.51 -5.53
C ARG A 122 -12.44 7.07 -4.36
N GLN A 123 -13.20 6.21 -3.68
CA GLN A 123 -13.95 6.58 -2.48
C GLN A 123 -13.00 7.11 -1.40
N THR A 124 -11.87 6.43 -1.15
CA THR A 124 -10.88 6.86 -0.15
C THR A 124 -10.31 8.25 -0.46
N TYR A 125 -10.06 8.56 -1.73
CA TYR A 125 -9.63 9.90 -2.13
C TYR A 125 -10.69 10.97 -1.86
N LEU A 126 -11.96 10.69 -2.17
CA LEU A 126 -13.06 11.61 -1.92
C LEU A 126 -13.29 11.79 -0.40
N ASP A 127 -13.29 10.70 0.35
CA ASP A 127 -13.40 10.70 1.81
C ASP A 127 -12.25 11.50 2.45
N GLY A 128 -11.02 11.35 1.94
CA GLY A 128 -9.85 12.13 2.38
C GLY A 128 -9.99 13.63 2.10
N GLN A 129 -10.51 14.01 0.93
CA GLN A 129 -10.78 15.42 0.59
C GLN A 129 -11.87 16.01 1.49
N TRP A 130 -12.98 15.29 1.69
CA TRP A 130 -14.04 15.68 2.61
C TRP A 130 -13.51 15.84 4.05
N TYR A 131 -12.69 14.89 4.50
CA TYR A 131 -12.07 14.91 5.82
C TYR A 131 -11.19 16.15 6.02
N ALA A 132 -10.38 16.50 5.02
CA ALA A 132 -9.53 17.69 5.04
C ALA A 132 -10.33 19.00 5.04
N ALA A 133 -11.46 19.05 4.33
CA ALA A 133 -12.25 20.28 4.18
C ALA A 133 -13.15 20.57 5.40
N SER A 134 -13.81 19.56 5.96
CA SER A 134 -14.79 19.76 7.05
C SER A 134 -14.96 18.56 7.97
N GLY A 135 -14.69 17.34 7.49
CA GLY A 135 -14.95 16.10 8.23
C GLY A 135 -14.17 15.97 9.53
N ALA A 136 -12.95 16.53 9.64
CA ALA A 136 -12.16 16.49 10.87
C ALA A 136 -12.83 17.16 12.09
N LYS A 137 -13.85 18.01 11.87
CA LYS A 137 -14.63 18.65 12.94
C LYS A 137 -15.82 17.81 13.40
N GLU A 138 -16.32 16.92 12.53
CA GLU A 138 -17.49 16.08 12.80
C GLU A 138 -17.09 14.71 13.34
N GLU A 139 -16.08 14.09 12.74
CA GLU A 139 -15.60 12.77 13.12
C GLU A 139 -14.08 12.73 13.11
N ARG A 140 -13.47 12.05 14.09
CA ARG A 140 -12.03 11.81 14.10
C ARG A 140 -11.76 10.46 13.47
N ASN A 141 -11.09 10.40 12.32
CA ASN A 141 -10.70 9.14 11.67
C ASN A 141 -9.19 9.14 11.42
N PHE A 142 -8.47 8.30 12.17
CA PHE A 142 -7.00 8.25 12.11
C PHE A 142 -6.48 7.71 10.77
N SER A 143 -7.23 6.84 10.09
CA SER A 143 -6.83 6.33 8.77
C SER A 143 -6.93 7.40 7.69
N LEU A 144 -7.96 8.27 7.74
CA LEU A 144 -8.11 9.39 6.81
C LEU A 144 -7.12 10.52 7.11
N GLU A 145 -6.84 10.76 8.39
CA GLU A 145 -5.79 11.69 8.79
C GLU A 145 -4.42 11.23 8.29
N ALA A 146 -4.06 9.97 8.51
CA ALA A 146 -2.83 9.39 8.00
C ALA A 146 -2.77 9.41 6.46
N TRP A 147 -3.88 9.08 5.78
CA TRP A 147 -3.98 9.17 4.33
C TRP A 147 -3.66 10.57 3.81
N ASN A 148 -4.20 11.61 4.45
CA ASN A 148 -3.95 13.00 4.07
C ASN A 148 -2.51 13.43 4.32
N ASN A 149 -1.91 12.99 5.43
CA ASN A 149 -0.49 13.24 5.71
C ASN A 149 0.42 12.59 4.65
N LEU A 150 0.05 11.40 4.19
CA LEU A 150 0.76 10.66 3.16
C LEU A 150 0.60 11.24 1.74
N GLN A 151 -0.34 12.15 1.51
CA GLN A 151 -0.48 12.83 0.20
C GLN A 151 0.67 13.79 -0.12
N SER A 152 1.47 14.15 0.90
CA SER A 152 2.63 15.04 0.76
C SER A 152 3.89 14.31 0.25
N VAL A 153 3.95 12.99 0.44
CA VAL A 153 5.08 12.16 -0.01
C VAL A 153 4.79 11.51 -1.36
N PRO A 154 5.82 11.08 -2.10
CA PRO A 154 5.62 10.34 -3.35
C PRO A 154 4.75 9.11 -3.13
N GLN A 155 3.87 8.82 -4.09
CA GLN A 155 2.98 7.67 -4.06
C GLN A 155 3.52 6.60 -4.99
N ILE A 156 3.83 5.43 -4.44
CA ILE A 156 4.28 4.26 -5.20
C ILE A 156 3.09 3.31 -5.32
N PHE A 157 2.71 2.97 -6.54
CA PHE A 157 1.61 2.07 -6.82
C PHE A 157 2.15 0.75 -7.38
N GLU A 158 1.99 -0.33 -6.65
CA GLU A 158 2.31 -1.68 -7.12
C GLU A 158 1.16 -2.25 -7.95
N VAL A 159 1.50 -2.66 -9.17
CA VAL A 159 0.56 -3.24 -10.14
C VAL A 159 0.99 -4.65 -10.54
N GLY A 160 0.03 -5.51 -10.85
CA GLY A 160 0.28 -6.88 -11.26
C GLY A 160 0.40 -7.09 -12.78
N ASP A 161 -0.04 -6.10 -13.57
CA ASP A 161 -0.18 -6.18 -15.03
C ASP A 161 -0.12 -4.77 -15.66
N LYS A 162 0.37 -4.66 -16.90
CA LYS A 162 0.37 -3.43 -17.71
C LYS A 162 -0.99 -2.71 -17.77
N LEU A 163 -2.12 -3.42 -17.74
CA LEU A 163 -3.45 -2.81 -17.74
C LEU A 163 -3.80 -2.19 -16.40
N GLU A 164 -3.32 -2.78 -15.30
CA GLU A 164 -3.45 -2.18 -13.97
C GLU A 164 -2.62 -0.90 -13.86
N ALA A 165 -1.42 -0.85 -14.46
CA ALA A 165 -0.62 0.38 -14.56
C ALA A 165 -1.42 1.52 -15.20
N LEU A 166 -2.07 1.26 -16.34
CA LEU A 166 -2.90 2.25 -17.04
C LEU A 166 -4.10 2.70 -16.18
N ARG A 167 -4.73 1.78 -15.44
CA ARG A 167 -5.84 2.11 -14.54
C ARG A 167 -5.36 2.95 -13.36
N ALA A 168 -4.25 2.59 -12.74
CA ALA A 168 -3.64 3.35 -11.65
C ALA A 168 -3.29 4.77 -12.10
N ALA A 169 -2.68 4.92 -13.29
CA ALA A 169 -2.35 6.24 -13.82
C ALA A 169 -3.58 7.10 -14.12
N LYS A 170 -4.68 6.50 -14.61
CA LYS A 170 -5.96 7.22 -14.78
C LYS A 170 -6.51 7.73 -13.45
N ILE A 171 -6.51 6.90 -12.41
CA ILE A 171 -6.93 7.31 -11.06
C ILE A 171 -6.04 8.46 -10.55
N ALA A 172 -4.72 8.37 -10.76
CA ALA A 172 -3.80 9.44 -10.39
C ALA A 172 -4.19 10.76 -11.06
N ALA A 173 -4.43 10.73 -12.38
CA ALA A 173 -4.83 11.90 -13.16
C ALA A 173 -6.18 12.49 -12.70
N GLU A 174 -7.16 11.64 -12.36
CA GLU A 174 -8.46 12.06 -11.83
C GLU A 174 -8.33 12.91 -10.55
N PHE A 175 -7.38 12.58 -9.68
CA PHE A 175 -7.14 13.30 -8.42
C PHE A 175 -5.95 14.28 -8.49
N GLY A 176 -5.42 14.56 -9.68
CA GLY A 176 -4.29 15.47 -9.87
C GLY A 176 -2.97 15.00 -9.24
N LYS A 177 -2.82 13.69 -9.03
CA LYS A 177 -1.62 13.05 -8.48
C LYS A 177 -0.80 12.39 -9.59
N LYS A 178 0.49 12.18 -9.30
CA LYS A 178 1.40 11.41 -10.16
C LYS A 178 1.93 10.22 -9.36
N TYR A 179 1.56 9.02 -9.77
CA TYR A 179 2.07 7.80 -9.14
C TYR A 179 3.39 7.38 -9.76
N ILE A 180 4.25 6.81 -8.93
CA ILE A 180 5.41 6.02 -9.35
C ILE A 180 4.92 4.57 -9.44
N ILE A 181 4.94 3.97 -10.62
CA ILE A 181 4.35 2.64 -10.82
C ILE A 181 5.45 1.59 -10.62
N LYS A 182 5.27 0.70 -9.63
CA LYS A 182 6.08 -0.51 -9.51
C LYS A 182 5.49 -1.58 -10.41
N GLY A 183 6.21 -1.84 -11.49
CA GLY A 183 5.84 -2.76 -12.54
C GLY A 183 6.22 -4.21 -12.30
N ARG A 184 5.76 -5.09 -13.19
CA ARG A 184 6.11 -6.52 -13.24
C ARG A 184 7.13 -6.85 -14.33
N GLY A 185 7.41 -5.92 -15.24
CA GLY A 185 8.30 -6.13 -16.39
C GLY A 185 7.55 -6.53 -17.67
N ASP A 186 6.22 -6.45 -17.70
CA ASP A 186 5.38 -6.67 -18.89
C ASP A 186 4.98 -5.35 -19.60
N GLU A 187 5.42 -4.21 -19.06
CA GLU A 187 5.06 -2.87 -19.52
C GLU A 187 5.55 -2.60 -20.95
N TYR A 188 6.64 -3.26 -21.37
CA TYR A 188 7.18 -3.17 -22.73
C TYR A 188 6.15 -3.55 -23.80
N GLN A 189 5.19 -4.43 -23.47
CA GLN A 189 4.17 -4.89 -24.40
C GLN A 189 3.21 -3.76 -24.84
N ARG A 190 3.21 -2.62 -24.14
CA ARG A 190 2.36 -1.48 -24.48
C ARG A 190 3.07 -0.14 -24.30
N ILE A 191 4.30 -0.07 -24.80
CA ILE A 191 5.21 1.07 -24.59
C ILE A 191 4.62 2.42 -25.01
N ASP A 192 3.82 2.47 -26.09
CA ASP A 192 3.21 3.73 -26.55
C ASP A 192 2.22 4.29 -25.55
N ALA A 193 1.40 3.42 -24.95
CA ALA A 193 0.46 3.82 -23.92
C ALA A 193 1.20 4.25 -22.64
N MET A 194 2.30 3.57 -22.28
CA MET A 194 3.10 3.91 -21.11
C MET A 194 3.84 5.25 -21.26
N LYS A 195 4.40 5.52 -22.45
CA LYS A 195 5.02 6.82 -22.76
C LYS A 195 4.02 7.97 -22.63
N GLY A 196 2.77 7.75 -23.03
CA GLY A 196 1.71 8.74 -22.90
C GLY A 196 1.34 9.10 -21.45
N LEU A 197 1.68 8.26 -20.47
CA LEU A 197 1.38 8.52 -19.06
C LEU A 197 2.34 9.53 -18.41
N ASN A 198 3.57 9.66 -18.93
CA ASN A 198 4.63 10.50 -18.35
C ASN A 198 4.82 10.27 -16.83
N THR A 199 4.76 9.00 -16.41
CA THR A 199 4.93 8.54 -15.02
C THR A 199 6.26 7.83 -14.85
N SER A 200 6.84 7.91 -13.65
CA SER A 200 8.05 7.14 -13.30
C SER A 200 7.70 5.67 -13.06
N PHE A 201 8.55 4.75 -13.52
CA PHE A 201 8.39 3.31 -13.32
C PHE A 201 9.55 2.74 -12.50
N ILE A 202 9.22 1.81 -11.59
CA ILE A 202 10.18 0.93 -10.92
C ILE A 202 9.98 -0.45 -11.55
N LEU A 203 10.96 -0.89 -12.33
CA LEU A 203 10.87 -2.15 -13.07
C LEU A 203 11.73 -3.23 -12.40
N PRO A 204 11.27 -4.50 -12.38
CA PRO A 204 12.10 -5.59 -11.93
C PRO A 204 13.22 -5.82 -12.93
N LEU A 205 14.40 -6.09 -12.42
CA LEU A 205 15.56 -6.41 -13.21
C LEU A 205 15.82 -7.91 -13.07
N ASN A 206 15.70 -8.63 -14.19
CA ASN A 206 15.98 -10.06 -14.25
C ASN A 206 17.25 -10.28 -15.07
N PHE A 207 18.32 -10.73 -14.41
CA PHE A 207 19.54 -11.12 -15.11
C PHE A 207 19.38 -12.54 -15.67
N PRO A 208 19.88 -12.83 -16.89
CA PRO A 208 19.99 -14.20 -17.37
C PRO A 208 20.93 -14.99 -16.44
N GLU A 209 20.77 -16.33 -16.42
CA GLU A 209 21.72 -17.19 -15.72
C GLU A 209 23.14 -16.91 -16.21
N ALA A 210 24.10 -16.93 -15.28
CA ALA A 210 25.49 -16.79 -15.62
C ALA A 210 25.84 -17.89 -16.64
N TYR A 211 26.52 -17.49 -17.72
CA TYR A 211 26.98 -18.45 -18.72
C TYR A 211 27.93 -19.43 -18.03
N GLU A 212 27.54 -20.71 -17.92
CA GLU A 212 28.44 -21.75 -17.41
C GLU A 212 29.54 -21.97 -18.44
N THR A 213 30.73 -21.43 -18.16
CA THR A 213 31.99 -21.74 -18.87
C THR A 213 32.65 -22.97 -18.30
#